data_AF-A0A6J6VRY9-F1
#
_entry.id   AF-A0A6J6VRY9-F1
#
_cell.length_a   1.000
_cell.length_b   1.000
_cell.length_c   1.000
_cell.angle_alpha   90.00
_cell.angle_beta   90.00
_cell.angle_gamma   90.00
#
_symmetry.space_group_name_H-M   'P 1'
#
loop_
_entity.id
_entity.type
_entity.pdbx_description
1 polymer ?
#
loop_
_entity_poly.entity_id
_entity_poly.type
_entity_poly.pdbx_seq_one_letter_code
_entity_poly.pdbx_strand_id
1 'polypeptide(L)'
;MVHAVILLLIVILFAPLVSAIPTVAIAGVLIGTSYRILNPASLRESLQTTKSEAFVLVITALVTLFIDLIWGIAIGIITHFITSWISRRN
;
A
#
# COMPACT_ATOMS: atom_id res chain seq x y z
N MET A 1 -3.50 21.47 14.22
CA MET A 1 -4.09 21.15 15.55
C MET A 1 -5.61 21.05 15.52
N VAL A 2 -6.32 22.00 14.92
CA VAL A 2 -7.81 21.98 14.82
C VAL A 2 -8.37 20.65 14.28
N HIS A 3 -7.82 20.11 13.19
CA HIS A 3 -8.24 18.81 12.64
C HIS A 3 -8.15 17.66 13.65
N ALA A 4 -7.07 17.58 14.44
CA ALA A 4 -6.91 16.52 15.43
C ALA A 4 -7.89 16.67 16.60
N VAL A 5 -8.16 17.90 17.04
CA VAL A 5 -9.16 18.18 18.09
C VAL A 5 -10.56 17.83 17.62
N ILE A 6 -10.91 18.13 16.37
CA ILE A 6 -12.20 17.75 15.78
C ILE A 6 -12.33 16.23 15.70
N LEU A 7 -11.30 15.51 15.22
CA LEU A 7 -11.31 14.05 15.18
C LEU A 7 -11.46 13.44 16.57
N LEU A 8 -10.75 13.96 17.57
CA LEU A 8 -10.88 13.53 18.97
C LEU A 8 -12.33 13.68 19.46
N LEU A 9 -12.93 14.84 19.22
CA LEU A 9 -14.30 15.14 19.64
C LEU A 9 -15.31 14.23 18.96
N ILE A 10 -15.15 13.99 17.65
CA ILE A 10 -15.98 13.04 16.89
C ILE A 10 -15.84 11.63 17.45
N VAL A 11 -14.62 11.15 17.70
CA VAL A 11 -14.39 9.79 18.21
C VAL A 11 -15.06 9.60 19.58
N ILE A 12 -14.93 10.56 20.50
CA ILE A 12 -15.53 10.44 21.84
C ILE A 12 -17.07 10.48 21.78
N LEU A 13 -17.64 11.37 20.97
CA LEU A 13 -19.09 11.55 20.90
C LEU A 13 -19.79 10.45 20.08
N PHE A 14 -19.16 9.96 19.01
CA PHE A 14 -19.75 9.02 18.06
C PHE A 14 -19.25 7.57 18.22
N ALA A 15 -18.32 7.29 19.15
CA ALA A 15 -17.92 5.91 19.49
C ALA A 15 -19.10 4.92 19.67
N PRO A 16 -20.18 5.23 20.40
CA PRO A 16 -21.30 4.27 20.57
C PRO A 16 -22.10 4.03 19.29
N LEU A 17 -22.08 4.95 18.33
CA LEU A 17 -22.68 4.74 17.00
C LEU A 17 -21.75 3.88 16.13
N VAL A 18 -20.44 4.09 16.23
CA VAL A 18 -19.43 3.33 15.47
C VAL A 18 -19.37 1.87 15.91
N SER A 19 -19.58 1.57 17.19
CA SER A 19 -19.60 0.18 17.67
C SER A 19 -20.80 -0.64 17.15
N ALA A 20 -21.86 0.02 16.69
CA ALA A 20 -23.00 -0.63 16.05
C ALA A 20 -22.77 -0.92 14.55
N ILE A 21 -21.65 -0.47 13.96
CA ILE A 21 -21.36 -0.67 12.54
C ILE A 21 -21.06 -2.15 12.29
N PRO A 22 -21.79 -2.82 11.38
CA PRO A 22 -21.49 -4.19 11.00
C PRO A 22 -20.08 -4.32 10.41
N THR A 23 -19.35 -5.36 10.78
CA THR A 23 -17.98 -5.61 10.29
C THR A 23 -17.89 -5.70 8.77
N VAL A 24 -18.95 -6.17 8.11
CA VAL A 24 -19.08 -6.23 6.65
C VAL A 24 -18.98 -4.84 6.01
N ALA A 25 -19.53 -3.81 6.65
CA ALA A 25 -19.45 -2.43 6.15
C ALA A 25 -18.00 -1.93 6.19
N ILE A 26 -17.27 -2.20 7.29
CA ILE A 26 -15.85 -1.82 7.44
C ILE A 26 -14.99 -2.59 6.44
N ALA A 27 -15.25 -3.88 6.21
CA ALA A 27 -14.57 -4.65 5.18
C ALA A 27 -14.75 -4.03 3.78
N GLY A 28 -15.97 -3.57 3.45
CA GLY A 28 -16.22 -2.85 2.21
C GLY A 28 -15.42 -1.54 2.10
N VAL A 29 -15.34 -0.77 3.19
CA VAL A 29 -14.52 0.45 3.25
C VAL A 29 -13.03 0.12 3.06
N LEU A 30 -12.52 -0.92 3.71
CA LEU A 30 -11.13 -1.36 3.57
C LEU A 30 -10.79 -1.79 2.15
N ILE A 31 -11.65 -2.58 1.51
CA ILE A 31 -11.46 -2.97 0.11
C ILE A 31 -11.47 -1.73 -0.79
N GLY A 32 -12.41 -0.80 -0.57
CA GLY A 32 -12.50 0.43 -1.33
C GLY A 32 -11.26 1.33 -1.16
N THR A 33 -10.75 1.48 0.06
CA THR A 33 -9.53 2.26 0.33
C THR A 33 -8.29 1.56 -0.22
N SER A 34 -8.17 0.24 -0.08
CA SER A 34 -7.08 -0.54 -0.69
C SER A 34 -7.07 -0.37 -2.20
N TYR A 35 -8.23 -0.48 -2.88
CA TYR A 35 -8.32 -0.26 -4.33
C TYR A 35 -7.91 1.16 -4.73
N ARG A 36 -8.33 2.16 -3.95
CA ARG A 36 -7.96 3.56 -4.17
C ARG A 36 -6.46 3.81 -3.98
N ILE A 37 -5.85 3.27 -2.93
CA ILE A 37 -4.42 3.39 -2.64
C ILE A 37 -3.60 2.70 -3.74
N LEU A 38 -4.05 1.53 -4.17
CA LEU A 38 -3.38 0.76 -5.20
C LEU A 38 -3.29 1.53 -6.52
N ASN A 39 -4.30 2.34 -6.84
CA ASN A 39 -4.43 3.05 -8.11
C ASN A 39 -4.09 2.14 -9.32
N PRO A 40 -5.05 1.31 -9.77
CA PRO A 40 -4.80 0.28 -10.78
C PRO A 40 -4.24 0.81 -12.11
N ALA A 41 -4.55 2.06 -12.46
CA ALA A 41 -4.01 2.70 -13.65
C ALA A 41 -2.48 2.88 -13.52
N SER A 42 -2.02 3.44 -12.41
CA SER A 42 -0.60 3.62 -12.12
C SER A 42 0.14 2.29 -11.95
N LEU A 43 -0.48 1.28 -11.33
CA LEU A 43 0.12 -0.05 -11.28
C LEU A 43 0.33 -0.64 -12.67
N ARG A 44 -0.69 -0.55 -13.53
CA ARG A 44 -0.62 -1.08 -14.88
C ARG A 44 0.48 -0.37 -15.67
N GLU A 45 0.60 0.94 -15.51
CA GLU A 45 1.68 1.72 -16.11
C GLU A 45 3.05 1.25 -15.63
N SER A 46 3.32 1.18 -14.32
CA SER A 46 4.60 0.67 -13.79
C SER A 46 4.93 -0.76 -14.25
N LEU A 47 3.92 -1.63 -14.40
CA LEU A 47 4.11 -2.99 -14.93
C LEU A 47 4.45 -3.02 -16.44
N GLN A 48 4.08 -1.98 -17.19
CA GLN A 48 4.28 -1.90 -18.64
C GLN A 48 5.49 -1.05 -19.04
N THR A 49 5.91 -0.09 -18.22
CA THR A 49 7.00 0.86 -18.53
C THR A 49 8.34 0.16 -18.74
N THR A 50 8.85 -0.54 -17.73
CA THR A 50 10.15 -1.23 -17.82
C THR A 50 10.07 -2.60 -17.15
N LYS A 51 10.60 -3.64 -17.82
CA LYS A 51 10.66 -5.00 -17.26
C LYS A 51 11.37 -5.06 -15.90
N SER A 52 12.41 -4.24 -15.72
CA SER A 52 13.12 -4.07 -14.44
C SER A 52 12.21 -3.57 -13.33
N GLU A 53 11.39 -2.56 -13.61
CA GLU A 53 10.53 -1.91 -12.61
C GLU A 53 9.38 -2.84 -12.22
N ALA A 54 8.76 -3.48 -13.21
CA ALA A 54 7.74 -4.50 -13.01
C ALA A 54 8.26 -5.66 -12.13
N PHE A 55 9.49 -6.11 -12.35
CA PHE A 55 10.10 -7.19 -11.57
C PHE A 55 10.31 -6.80 -10.10
N VAL A 56 10.84 -5.60 -9.85
CA VAL A 56 11.02 -5.07 -8.48
C VAL A 56 9.68 -4.98 -7.76
N LEU A 57 8.64 -4.47 -8.43
CA LEU A 57 7.31 -4.35 -7.86
C LEU A 57 6.71 -5.71 -7.50
N VAL A 58 6.80 -6.70 -8.40
CA VAL A 58 6.29 -8.05 -8.16
C VAL A 58 7.03 -8.74 -7.01
N ILE A 59 8.36 -8.66 -6.98
CA ILE A 59 9.14 -9.23 -5.86
C ILE A 59 8.76 -8.58 -4.54
N THR A 60 8.69 -7.24 -4.48
CA THR A 60 8.36 -6.51 -3.26
C THR A 60 6.97 -6.89 -2.76
N ALA A 61 5.99 -6.98 -3.67
CA ALA A 61 4.63 -7.39 -3.34
C ALA A 61 4.57 -8.84 -2.82
N LEU A 62 5.24 -9.78 -3.48
CA LEU A 62 5.28 -11.18 -3.04
C LEU A 62 5.92 -11.31 -1.65
N VAL A 63 7.07 -10.68 -1.43
CA VAL A 63 7.75 -10.72 -0.12
C VAL A 63 6.86 -10.11 0.97
N THR A 64 6.19 -8.99 0.69
CA THR A 64 5.29 -8.35 1.67
C THR A 64 4.09 -9.23 2.02
N LEU A 65 3.54 -9.97 1.04
CA LEU A 65 2.39 -10.84 1.24
C LEU A 65 2.74 -12.15 1.98
N PHE A 66 3.92 -12.71 1.72
CA PHE A 66 4.32 -14.02 2.26
C PHE A 66 5.21 -13.95 3.50
N ILE A 67 5.93 -12.84 3.71
CA ILE A 67 6.89 -12.69 4.82
C ILE A 67 6.41 -11.57 5.75
N ASP A 68 6.75 -10.32 5.44
CA ASP A 68 6.29 -9.12 6.14
C ASP A 68 6.66 -7.85 5.36
N LEU A 69 6.17 -6.69 5.84
CA LEU A 69 6.45 -5.39 5.24
C LEU A 69 7.93 -4.97 5.36
N ILE A 70 8.61 -5.33 6.45
CA ILE A 70 9.99 -4.90 6.72
C ILE A 70 10.95 -5.58 5.74
N TRP A 71 10.86 -6.90 5.60
CA TRP A 71 11.62 -7.68 4.61
C TRP A 71 11.21 -7.30 3.19
N GLY A 72 9.94 -7.01 2.94
CA GLY A 72 9.44 -6.50 1.66
C GLY A 72 10.21 -5.26 1.20
N ILE A 73 10.30 -4.25 2.06
CA ILE A 73 11.03 -3.02 1.78
C ILE A 73 12.53 -3.30 1.59
N ALA A 74 13.15 -4.09 2.47
CA ALA A 74 14.57 -4.39 2.39
C ALA A 74 14.95 -5.08 1.06
N ILE A 75 14.23 -6.14 0.69
CA ILE A 75 14.47 -6.90 -0.54
C ILE A 75 14.14 -6.06 -1.77
N GLY A 76 13.06 -5.27 -1.72
CA GLY A 76 12.67 -4.37 -2.81
C GLY A 76 13.76 -3.35 -3.14
N ILE A 77 14.35 -2.70 -2.12
CA ILE A 77 15.45 -1.75 -2.29
C ILE A 77 16.69 -2.43 -2.88
N ILE A 78 17.07 -3.61 -2.37
CA ILE A 78 18.21 -4.38 -2.88
C ILE A 78 17.99 -4.75 -4.35
N THR A 79 16.80 -5.24 -4.68
CA THR A 79 16.43 -5.64 -6.05
C THR A 79 16.46 -4.44 -7.01
N HIS A 80 15.90 -3.30 -6.59
CA HIS A 80 15.95 -2.07 -7.36
C HIS A 80 17.39 -1.61 -7.60
N PHE A 81 18.22 -1.62 -6.56
CA PHE A 81 19.63 -1.23 -6.66
C PHE A 81 20.39 -2.10 -7.66
N ILE A 82 20.25 -3.43 -7.54
CA ILE A 82 20.90 -4.39 -8.46
C ILE A 82 20.45 -4.16 -9.91
N THR A 83 19.14 -3.98 -10.13
CA THR A 83 18.60 -3.87 -11.48
C THR A 83 18.92 -2.52 -12.13
N SER A 84 18.88 -1.43 -11.36
CA SER A 84 19.29 -0.10 -11.82
C SER A 84 20.79 -0.01 -12.12
N TRP A 85 21.62 -0.73 -11.36
CA TRP A 85 23.06 -0.79 -11.61
C TRP A 85 23.39 -1.54 -12.91
N ILE A 86 22.65 -2.63 -13.19
CA ILE A 86 22.75 -3.39 -14.44
C ILE A 86 22.31 -2.55 -15.64
N SER A 87 21.21 -1.81 -15.53
CA SER A 87 20.70 -0.98 -16.64
C SER A 87 21.56 0.24 -16.94
N ARG A 88 22.40 0.71 -15.98
CA ARG A 88 23.35 1.81 -16.21
C ARG A 88 24.67 1.36 -16.82
N ARG A 89 24.93 0.06 -16.88
CA ARG A 89 26.17 -0.51 -17.40
C ARG A 89 26.05 -0.97 -18.86
N ASN A 90 24.88 -0.80 -19.46
CA ASN A 90 24.57 -1.05 -20.87
C ASN A 90 23.96 0.21 -21.50
#